data_AF-A0A6I5YT36-F1
#
_entry.id   AF-A0A6I5YT36-F1
#
_cell.length_a   1.000
_cell.length_b   1.000
_cell.length_c   1.000
_cell.angle_alpha   90.00
_cell.angle_beta   90.00
_cell.angle_gamma   90.00
#
_symmetry.space_group_name_H-M   'P 1'
#
loop_
_entity.id
_entity.type
_entity.pdbx_description
1 polymer ?
#
loop_
_entity_poly.entity_id
_entity_poly.type
_entity_poly.pdbx_seq_one_letter_code
_entity_poly.pdbx_strand_id
1 'polypeptide(L)'
;MARNLYDVGDRPDETGAWLNDKQEKRARMVPVGMVLGALILVGVAVLLLKDAFPDAGKAAKPIEPTSIFDQFSLCDDPKANACVLSGNSYAWRGRAYRIAGISVPSQTDPQCEQEAQRARAARAALATMMNGGTFDSLPDPTDTDPAARILTRDGVSLGQIMILKGHARARTPGPVTWCAPDE
;
A
#
# COMPACT_ATOMS: atom_id res chain seq x y z
N MET A 1 -38.54 82.91 -53.21
CA MET A 1 -39.99 82.87 -53.47
C MET A 1 -40.44 81.42 -53.58
N ALA A 2 -41.48 81.08 -52.82
CA ALA A 2 -42.48 80.02 -53.01
C ALA A 2 -42.09 78.57 -53.44
N ARG A 3 -42.35 77.66 -52.48
CA ARG A 3 -43.14 76.40 -52.53
C ARG A 3 -42.70 75.19 -53.38
N ASN A 4 -42.58 74.04 -52.70
CA ASN A 4 -43.42 72.81 -52.82
C ASN A 4 -42.70 71.71 -51.99
N LEU A 5 -43.24 71.04 -50.97
CA LEU A 5 -44.52 70.36 -50.74
C LEU A 5 -44.79 69.21 -51.72
N TYR A 6 -44.26 68.02 -51.40
CA TYR A 6 -44.76 66.64 -51.61
C TYR A 6 -43.81 65.76 -50.77
N ASP A 7 -44.20 65.17 -49.64
CA ASP A 7 -45.17 64.08 -49.40
C ASP A 7 -44.83 62.77 -50.14
N VAL A 8 -44.13 61.92 -49.38
CA VAL A 8 -44.24 60.46 -49.21
C VAL A 8 -44.27 59.55 -50.45
N GLY A 9 -43.24 58.69 -50.51
CA GLY A 9 -43.18 57.53 -51.39
C GLY A 9 -42.36 56.43 -50.72
N ASP A 10 -43.08 55.50 -50.10
CA ASP A 10 -42.70 54.30 -49.38
C ASP A 10 -41.64 53.42 -50.10
N ARG A 11 -40.58 53.02 -49.37
CA ARG A 11 -39.73 51.86 -49.70
C ARG A 11 -38.94 51.46 -48.44
N PRO A 12 -39.12 50.25 -47.90
CA PRO A 12 -38.26 49.76 -46.83
C PRO A 12 -36.96 49.23 -47.43
N ASP A 13 -35.82 49.85 -47.10
CA ASP A 13 -34.52 49.24 -47.28
C ASP A 13 -34.18 48.40 -46.04
N GLU A 14 -34.31 47.09 -46.22
CA GLU A 14 -33.66 46.08 -45.38
C GLU A 14 -32.16 46.37 -45.35
N THR A 15 -31.66 46.85 -44.21
CA THR A 15 -30.37 46.51 -43.56
C THR A 15 -29.88 47.65 -42.65
N GLY A 16 -30.74 48.08 -41.71
CA GLY A 16 -30.36 48.97 -40.62
C GLY A 16 -30.06 48.17 -39.36
N ALA A 17 -28.82 47.71 -39.21
CA ALA A 17 -28.30 47.23 -37.93
C ALA A 17 -28.42 48.35 -36.88
N TRP A 18 -29.45 48.28 -36.04
CA TRP A 18 -29.59 49.17 -34.90
C TRP A 18 -28.59 48.77 -33.81
N LEU A 19 -27.60 49.64 -33.63
CA LEU A 19 -26.77 49.76 -32.45
C LEU A 19 -27.67 49.90 -31.21
N ASN A 20 -27.35 49.12 -30.16
CA ASN A 20 -28.03 49.05 -28.87
C ASN A 20 -29.37 48.29 -28.80
N ASP A 21 -29.40 47.05 -29.28
CA ASP A 21 -30.15 46.04 -28.51
C ASP A 21 -29.27 45.63 -27.32
N LYS A 22 -29.29 46.45 -26.26
CA LYS A 22 -28.96 45.93 -24.94
C LYS A 22 -29.98 44.83 -24.71
N GLN A 23 -29.56 43.60 -24.96
CA GLN A 23 -30.23 42.42 -24.48
C GLN A 23 -30.31 42.51 -22.97
N GLU A 24 -31.29 43.26 -22.48
CA GLU A 24 -31.89 43.05 -21.20
C GLU A 24 -32.57 41.69 -21.30
N LYS A 25 -31.75 40.63 -21.21
CA LYS A 25 -32.19 39.36 -20.68
C LYS A 25 -32.92 39.77 -19.41
N ARG A 26 -34.26 39.74 -19.44
CA ARG A 26 -35.11 39.91 -18.27
C ARG A 26 -34.44 39.11 -17.18
N ALA A 27 -33.73 39.80 -16.28
CA ALA A 27 -33.15 39.17 -15.14
C ALA A 27 -34.37 38.69 -14.38
N ARG A 28 -34.67 37.39 -14.46
CA ARG A 28 -35.57 36.75 -13.51
C ARG A 28 -34.89 37.01 -12.17
N MET A 29 -35.32 38.08 -11.50
CA MET A 29 -34.85 38.44 -10.17
C MET A 29 -35.26 37.26 -9.30
N VAL A 30 -34.31 36.36 -9.06
CA VAL A 30 -34.49 35.31 -8.08
C VAL A 30 -34.58 36.05 -6.75
N PRO A 31 -35.66 35.91 -5.97
CA PRO A 31 -35.79 36.63 -4.73
C PRO A 31 -34.58 36.30 -3.86
N VAL A 32 -33.94 37.32 -3.29
CA VAL A 32 -32.70 37.18 -2.49
C VAL A 32 -32.86 36.10 -1.42
N GLY A 33 -34.06 35.94 -0.86
CA GLY A 33 -34.39 34.87 0.09
C GLY A 33 -34.24 33.45 -0.45
N MET A 34 -34.49 33.21 -1.74
CA MET A 34 -34.30 31.88 -2.37
C MET A 34 -32.81 31.58 -2.59
N VAL A 35 -32.00 32.59 -2.90
CA VAL A 35 -30.54 32.46 -2.99
C VAL A 35 -29.95 32.17 -1.61
N LEU A 36 -30.35 32.92 -0.59
CA LEU A 36 -29.92 32.70 0.79
C LEU A 36 -30.37 31.33 1.32
N GLY A 37 -31.62 30.94 1.06
CA GLY A 37 -32.13 29.62 1.44
C GLY A 37 -31.35 28.47 0.79
N ALA A 38 -31.02 28.59 -0.49
CA ALA A 38 -30.20 27.60 -1.19
C ALA A 38 -28.78 27.52 -0.63
N LEU A 39 -28.15 28.66 -0.32
CA LEU A 39 -26.81 28.69 0.28
C LEU A 39 -26.78 28.07 1.68
N ILE A 40 -27.82 28.31 2.49
CA ILE A 40 -27.96 27.70 3.82
C ILE A 40 -28.14 26.19 3.68
N LEU A 41 -29.00 25.73 2.76
CA LEU A 41 -29.21 24.30 2.53
C LEU A 41 -27.92 23.59 2.07
N VAL A 42 -27.15 24.21 1.17
CA VAL A 42 -25.84 23.68 0.76
C VAL A 42 -24.86 23.67 1.94
N GLY A 43 -24.80 24.74 2.73
CA GLY A 43 -23.94 24.81 3.91
C GLY A 43 -24.26 23.75 4.96
N VAL A 44 -25.55 23.52 5.23
CA VAL A 44 -26.03 22.48 6.15
C VAL A 44 -25.75 21.09 5.58
N ALA A 45 -26.01 20.85 4.30
CA ALA A 45 -25.70 19.58 3.65
C ALA A 45 -24.20 19.27 3.70
N VAL A 46 -23.34 20.26 3.45
CA VAL A 46 -21.88 20.13 3.59
C VAL A 46 -21.51 19.83 5.03
N LEU A 47 -22.06 20.55 6.02
CA LEU A 47 -21.79 20.30 7.44
C LEU A 47 -22.19 18.88 7.88
N LEU A 48 -23.32 18.37 7.40
CA LEU A 48 -23.81 17.03 7.70
C LEU A 48 -23.02 15.92 6.97
N LEU A 49 -22.38 16.23 5.83
CA LEU A 49 -21.59 15.27 5.06
C LEU A 49 -20.09 15.23 5.42
N LYS A 50 -19.59 16.09 6.33
CA LYS A 50 -18.15 16.15 6.66
C LYS A 50 -17.61 14.83 7.23
N ASP A 51 -18.42 14.05 7.94
CA ASP A 51 -18.02 12.75 8.50
C ASP A 51 -18.19 11.58 7.51
N ALA A 52 -18.79 11.81 6.34
CA ALA A 52 -19.04 10.79 5.32
C ALA A 52 -17.92 10.68 4.28
N PHE A 53 -16.98 11.63 4.24
CA PHE A 53 -15.82 11.55 3.36
C PHE A 53 -14.66 10.89 4.12
N PRO A 54 -14.25 9.66 3.75
CA PRO A 54 -13.05 9.07 4.33
C PRO A 54 -11.86 10.01 4.04
N ASP A 55 -11.11 10.36 5.08
CA ASP A 55 -9.85 11.11 4.98
C ASP A 55 -8.90 10.38 4.02
N ALA A 56 -8.94 10.72 2.72
CA ALA A 56 -8.07 10.17 1.68
C ALA A 56 -6.57 10.56 1.87
N GLY A 57 -6.23 11.19 3.00
CA GLY A 57 -4.93 11.80 3.27
C GLY A 57 -4.21 11.29 4.52
N LYS A 58 -4.75 10.32 5.28
CA LYS A 58 -3.93 9.66 6.31
C LYS A 58 -2.94 8.72 5.62
N ALA A 59 -1.81 9.28 5.20
CA ALA A 59 -0.65 8.51 4.79
C ALA A 59 -0.39 7.43 5.85
N ALA A 60 -0.32 6.17 5.43
CA ALA A 60 0.06 5.09 6.32
C ALA A 60 1.40 5.47 6.97
N LYS A 61 1.49 5.37 8.30
CA LYS A 61 2.74 5.64 9.02
C LYS A 61 3.85 4.80 8.36
N PRO A 62 5.02 5.38 8.03
CA PRO A 62 6.12 4.62 7.45
C PRO A 62 6.40 3.38 8.30
N ILE A 63 6.48 2.22 7.65
CA ILE A 63 6.87 0.98 8.30
C ILE A 63 8.36 1.10 8.59
N GLU A 64 8.70 1.49 9.81
CA GLU A 64 10.11 1.64 10.19
C GLU A 64 10.76 0.27 10.43
N PRO A 65 11.96 0.04 9.87
CA PRO A 65 12.73 -1.17 10.16
C PRO A 65 13.10 -1.23 11.64
N THR A 66 13.04 -2.43 12.19
CA THR A 66 13.61 -2.70 13.52
C THR A 66 15.01 -3.25 13.35
N SER A 67 16.03 -2.48 13.72
CA SER A 67 17.41 -2.95 13.71
C SER A 67 17.68 -3.89 14.89
N ILE A 68 18.25 -5.05 14.60
CA ILE A 68 18.54 -6.14 15.54
C ILE A 68 20.04 -6.43 15.53
N PHE A 69 20.64 -6.49 16.72
CA PHE A 69 22.08 -6.74 16.92
C PHE A 69 22.34 -7.83 17.99
N ASP A 70 21.28 -8.49 18.47
CA ASP A 70 21.37 -9.59 19.43
C ASP A 70 22.06 -10.83 18.82
N GLN A 71 22.64 -11.66 19.68
CA GLN A 71 23.15 -12.97 19.28
C GLN A 71 22.05 -14.03 19.40
N PHE A 72 21.82 -14.75 18.32
CA PHE A 72 20.83 -15.81 18.23
C PHE A 72 21.47 -17.18 18.46
N SER A 73 20.96 -17.92 19.44
CA SER A 73 21.29 -19.33 19.63
C SER A 73 20.33 -20.24 18.86
N LEU A 74 20.72 -21.50 18.64
CA LEU A 74 19.77 -22.52 18.19
C LEU A 74 18.99 -23.01 19.42
N CYS A 75 17.67 -22.81 19.44
CA CYS A 75 16.80 -23.27 20.52
C CYS A 75 15.39 -23.60 20.02
N ASP A 76 14.57 -24.24 20.85
CA ASP A 76 13.20 -24.62 20.47
C ASP A 76 12.12 -23.86 21.27
N ASP A 77 12.50 -22.76 21.93
CA ASP A 77 11.59 -21.90 22.71
C ASP A 77 11.08 -20.69 21.89
N PRO A 78 9.80 -20.66 21.48
CA PRO A 78 9.22 -19.55 20.72
C PRO A 78 9.08 -18.24 21.52
N LYS A 79 9.33 -18.27 22.84
CA LYS A 79 9.31 -17.10 23.74
C LYS A 79 10.72 -16.68 24.18
N ALA A 80 11.77 -17.22 23.57
CA ALA A 80 13.13 -16.80 23.85
C ALA A 80 13.40 -15.34 23.44
N ASN A 81 14.41 -14.73 24.06
CA ASN A 81 14.81 -13.35 23.78
C ASN A 81 15.53 -13.20 22.43
N ALA A 82 16.33 -14.19 22.03
CA ALA A 82 17.00 -14.27 20.73
C ALA A 82 17.33 -15.73 20.40
N CYS A 83 16.58 -16.33 19.48
CA CYS A 83 16.70 -17.75 19.15
C CYS A 83 16.26 -18.08 17.72
N VAL A 84 16.96 -18.99 17.06
CA VAL A 84 16.56 -19.56 15.77
C VAL A 84 15.84 -20.88 15.99
N LEU A 85 14.56 -20.92 15.61
CA LEU A 85 13.65 -22.04 15.81
C LEU A 85 13.74 -23.05 14.66
N SER A 86 13.80 -22.55 13.42
CA SER A 86 13.86 -23.36 12.18
C SER A 86 14.61 -22.60 11.09
N GLY A 87 14.73 -23.18 9.89
CA GLY A 87 15.32 -22.51 8.72
C GLY A 87 14.60 -21.23 8.27
N ASN A 88 13.41 -20.92 8.78
CA ASN A 88 12.68 -19.69 8.44
C ASN A 88 11.98 -19.05 9.63
N SER A 89 12.18 -19.53 10.85
CA SER A 89 11.50 -19.00 12.04
C SER A 89 12.51 -18.68 13.14
N TYR A 90 12.29 -17.56 13.82
CA TYR A 90 13.13 -17.10 14.93
C TYR A 90 12.27 -16.47 16.03
N ALA A 91 12.68 -16.63 17.28
CA ALA A 91 12.12 -15.93 18.43
C ALA A 91 12.98 -14.72 18.78
N TRP A 92 12.33 -13.59 19.01
CA TRP A 92 12.98 -12.37 19.47
C TRP A 92 12.07 -11.59 20.41
N ARG A 93 12.61 -11.14 21.56
CA ARG A 93 11.87 -10.42 22.61
C ARG A 93 10.54 -11.07 23.01
N GLY A 94 10.55 -12.39 23.21
CA GLY A 94 9.38 -13.12 23.70
C GLY A 94 8.34 -13.47 22.64
N ARG A 95 8.66 -13.29 21.35
CA ARG A 95 7.74 -13.55 20.24
C ARG A 95 8.41 -14.30 19.10
N ALA A 96 7.69 -15.24 18.51
CA ALA A 96 8.11 -15.91 17.29
C ALA A 96 7.75 -15.09 16.04
N TYR A 97 8.67 -15.09 15.08
CA TYR A 97 8.58 -14.45 13.78
C TYR A 97 8.96 -15.44 12.69
N ARG A 98 8.45 -15.21 11.49
CA ARG A 98 8.72 -16.03 10.30
C ARG A 98 9.32 -15.16 9.20
N ILE A 99 10.32 -15.68 8.49
CA ILE A 99 10.90 -15.02 7.34
C ILE A 99 9.92 -15.11 6.17
N ALA A 100 9.60 -13.95 5.60
CA ALA A 100 8.73 -13.79 4.46
C ALA A 100 9.37 -14.31 3.16
N GLY A 101 8.53 -14.64 2.17
CA GLY A 101 8.97 -14.98 0.82
C GLY A 101 9.69 -16.33 0.65
N ILE A 102 9.99 -17.06 1.73
CA ILE A 102 10.73 -18.33 1.68
C ILE A 102 9.92 -19.53 2.20
N SER A 103 10.19 -20.70 1.61
CA SER A 103 9.78 -22.01 2.09
C SER A 103 11.03 -22.84 2.42
N VAL A 104 11.00 -23.56 3.53
CA VAL A 104 12.12 -24.36 4.03
C VAL A 104 11.68 -25.81 4.31
N PRO A 105 12.62 -26.78 4.27
CA PRO A 105 12.37 -28.15 4.72
C PRO A 105 11.88 -28.20 6.16
N SER A 106 10.95 -29.12 6.43
CA SER A 106 10.34 -29.30 7.76
C SER A 106 11.34 -29.93 8.74
N GLN A 107 11.57 -29.28 9.88
CA GLN A 107 12.36 -29.88 10.97
C GLN A 107 11.51 -30.79 11.87
N THR A 108 10.23 -30.46 12.06
CA THR A 108 9.33 -31.13 13.02
C THR A 108 8.64 -32.35 12.43
N ASP A 109 8.40 -32.35 11.12
CA ASP A 109 7.73 -33.45 10.41
C ASP A 109 8.37 -33.66 9.03
N PRO A 110 9.63 -34.13 8.99
CA PRO A 110 10.32 -34.40 7.73
C PRO A 110 9.76 -35.67 7.06
N GLN A 111 9.52 -35.62 5.76
CA GLN A 111 8.99 -36.74 4.97
C GLN A 111 10.07 -37.79 4.65
N CYS A 112 11.35 -37.44 4.84
CA CYS A 112 12.49 -38.31 4.60
C CYS A 112 13.72 -37.82 5.38
N GLU A 113 14.76 -38.66 5.45
CA GLU A 113 16.00 -38.31 6.15
C GLU A 113 16.73 -37.11 5.51
N GLN A 114 16.70 -37.02 4.17
CA GLN A 114 17.33 -35.93 3.43
C GLN A 114 16.68 -34.58 3.78
N GLU A 115 15.35 -34.53 3.91
CA GLU A 115 14.64 -33.33 4.34
C GLU A 115 15.08 -32.92 5.75
N ALA A 116 15.17 -33.86 6.69
CA ALA A 116 15.62 -33.59 8.06
C ALA A 116 17.05 -33.03 8.09
N GLN A 117 17.95 -33.56 7.25
CA GLN A 117 19.32 -33.05 7.12
C GLN A 117 19.34 -31.63 6.54
N ARG A 118 18.56 -31.37 5.47
CA ARG A 118 18.41 -30.04 4.88
C ARG A 118 17.80 -29.03 5.86
N ALA A 119 16.83 -29.45 6.69
CA ALA A 119 16.23 -28.61 7.72
C ALA A 119 17.25 -28.17 8.78
N ARG A 120 18.08 -29.10 9.27
CA ARG A 120 19.17 -28.78 10.20
C ARG A 120 20.19 -27.83 9.57
N ALA A 121 20.57 -28.08 8.32
CA ALA A 121 21.49 -27.22 7.57
C ALA A 121 20.91 -25.81 7.38
N ALA A 122 19.65 -25.70 6.99
CA ALA A 122 18.97 -24.42 6.81
C ALA A 122 18.86 -23.63 8.13
N ARG A 123 18.53 -24.30 9.23
CA ARG A 123 18.48 -23.67 10.57
C ARG A 123 19.86 -23.15 10.99
N ALA A 124 20.92 -23.95 10.81
CA ALA A 124 22.28 -23.52 11.12
C ALA A 124 22.71 -22.34 10.24
N ALA A 125 22.44 -22.39 8.94
CA ALA A 125 22.76 -21.32 8.00
C ALA A 125 22.04 -19.99 8.34
N LEU A 126 20.77 -20.07 8.74
CA LEU A 126 20.04 -18.90 9.19
C LEU A 126 20.68 -18.27 10.43
N ALA A 127 21.06 -19.07 11.43
CA ALA A 127 21.75 -18.58 12.62
C ALA A 127 23.09 -17.90 12.28
N THR A 128 23.89 -18.51 11.40
CA THR A 128 25.13 -17.89 10.90
C THR A 128 24.85 -16.55 10.23
N MET A 129 23.81 -16.47 9.39
CA MET A 129 23.47 -15.22 8.72
C MET A 129 22.99 -14.15 9.70
N MET A 130 22.09 -14.47 10.63
CA MET A 130 21.60 -13.51 11.63
C MET A 130 22.72 -13.01 12.55
N ASN A 131 23.65 -13.89 12.93
CA ASN A 131 24.80 -13.53 13.77
C ASN A 131 25.97 -12.88 13.01
N GLY A 132 25.89 -12.76 11.69
CA GLY A 132 26.92 -12.14 10.85
C GLY A 132 27.01 -10.61 10.94
N GLY A 133 26.27 -9.98 11.87
CA GLY A 133 26.22 -8.53 12.08
C GLY A 133 24.79 -8.02 12.26
N THR A 134 24.64 -6.71 12.46
CA THR A 134 23.33 -6.06 12.55
C THR A 134 22.50 -6.33 11.30
N PHE A 135 21.19 -6.52 11.47
CA PHE A 135 20.23 -6.64 10.39
C PHE A 135 18.93 -5.95 10.76
N ASP A 136 18.17 -5.54 9.76
CA ASP A 136 16.87 -4.92 9.90
C ASP A 136 15.75 -5.95 9.71
N SER A 137 14.71 -5.84 10.52
CA SER A 137 13.48 -6.61 10.42
C SER A 137 12.32 -5.70 10.07
N LEU A 138 11.65 -5.98 8.94
CA LEU A 138 10.49 -5.24 8.48
C LEU A 138 9.27 -6.17 8.38
N PRO A 139 8.07 -5.76 8.83
CA PRO A 139 6.83 -6.45 8.46
C PRO A 139 6.72 -6.61 6.95
N ASP A 140 6.29 -7.78 6.49
CA ASP A 140 5.87 -7.96 5.09
C ASP A 140 4.41 -7.50 4.93
N PRO A 141 4.12 -6.44 4.15
CA PRO A 141 2.74 -5.96 3.96
C PRO A 141 1.90 -6.87 3.06
N THR A 142 2.51 -7.86 2.39
CA THR A 142 1.83 -8.76 1.45
C THR A 142 1.52 -10.14 2.04
N ASP A 143 2.14 -10.49 3.16
CA ASP A 143 1.91 -11.76 3.86
C ASP A 143 0.71 -11.60 4.82
N THR A 144 -0.18 -12.60 4.83
CA THR A 144 -1.36 -12.60 5.71
C THR A 144 -1.00 -12.82 7.18
N ASP A 145 0.19 -13.36 7.44
CA ASP A 145 0.71 -13.57 8.78
C ASP A 145 1.37 -12.29 9.31
N PRO A 146 0.84 -11.67 10.38
CA PRO A 146 1.44 -10.46 10.97
C PRO A 146 2.83 -10.69 11.58
N ALA A 147 3.22 -11.95 11.80
CA ALA A 147 4.56 -12.33 12.25
C ALA A 147 5.56 -12.49 11.10
N ALA A 148 5.13 -12.37 9.84
CA ALA A 148 6.01 -12.40 8.69
C ALA A 148 6.94 -11.17 8.67
N ARG A 149 8.23 -11.42 8.43
CA ARG A 149 9.28 -10.41 8.42
C ARG A 149 10.19 -10.58 7.22
N ILE A 150 10.50 -9.47 6.57
CA ILE A 150 11.60 -9.34 5.62
C ILE A 150 12.83 -8.96 6.44
N LEU A 151 13.87 -9.81 6.38
CA LEU A 151 15.14 -9.54 7.05
C LEU A 151 16.15 -9.03 6.03
N THR A 152 16.76 -7.88 6.31
CA THR A 152 17.71 -7.24 5.40
C THR A 152 18.99 -6.81 6.10
N ARG A 153 20.13 -6.91 5.42
CA ARG A 153 21.41 -6.33 5.86
C ARG A 153 22.02 -5.59 4.69
N ASP A 154 22.33 -4.30 4.87
CA ASP A 154 22.89 -3.44 3.83
C ASP A 154 22.07 -3.45 2.53
N GLY A 155 20.73 -3.49 2.66
CA GLY A 155 19.80 -3.57 1.52
C GLY A 155 19.65 -4.97 0.90
N VAL A 156 20.37 -5.99 1.38
CA VAL A 156 20.30 -7.37 0.87
C VAL A 156 19.40 -8.22 1.76
N SER A 157 18.42 -8.92 1.16
CA SER A 157 17.52 -9.82 1.89
C SER A 157 18.22 -11.11 2.32
N LEU A 158 18.20 -11.41 3.63
CA LEU A 158 18.70 -12.68 4.15
C LEU A 158 17.87 -13.87 3.65
N GLY A 159 16.56 -13.67 3.45
CA GLY A 159 15.69 -14.68 2.84
C GLY A 159 16.10 -15.01 1.40
N GLN A 160 16.48 -14.00 0.62
CA GLN A 160 16.98 -14.23 -0.74
C GLN A 160 18.33 -14.94 -0.73
N ILE A 161 19.21 -14.62 0.22
CA ILE A 161 20.49 -15.33 0.39
C ILE A 161 20.25 -16.81 0.77
N MET A 162 19.25 -17.10 1.63
CA MET A 162 18.85 -18.48 1.94
C MET A 162 18.46 -19.25 0.67
N ILE A 163 17.71 -18.62 -0.24
CA ILE A 163 17.34 -19.23 -1.53
C ILE A 163 18.57 -19.46 -2.39
N LEU A 164 19.41 -18.44 -2.57
CA LEU A 164 20.61 -18.51 -3.40
C LEU A 164 21.61 -19.58 -2.92
N LYS A 165 21.68 -19.81 -1.62
CA LYS A 165 22.54 -20.85 -1.00
C LYS A 165 21.90 -22.23 -0.95
N GLY A 166 20.68 -22.41 -1.48
CA GLY A 166 19.99 -23.70 -1.49
C GLY A 166 19.43 -24.14 -0.14
N HIS A 167 19.37 -23.24 0.85
CA HIS A 167 18.77 -23.52 2.17
C HIS A 167 17.26 -23.28 2.20
N ALA A 168 16.73 -22.60 1.20
CA ALA A 168 15.30 -22.34 1.05
C ALA A 168 14.90 -22.30 -0.44
N ARG A 169 13.60 -22.28 -0.69
CA ARG A 169 13.00 -22.01 -2.01
C ARG A 169 12.10 -20.79 -1.90
N ALA A 170 11.87 -20.12 -3.02
CA ALA A 170 10.84 -19.07 -3.08
C ALA A 170 9.48 -19.68 -2.68
N ARG A 171 8.70 -18.95 -1.90
CA ARG A 171 7.37 -19.43 -1.50
C ARG A 171 6.45 -19.49 -2.72
N THR A 172 6.01 -20.69 -3.06
CA THR A 172 5.04 -20.94 -4.13
C THR A 172 3.74 -21.50 -3.56
N PRO A 173 2.61 -21.34 -4.26
CA PRO A 173 1.40 -22.10 -3.96
C PRO A 173 1.64 -23.60 -4.21
N GLY A 174 1.24 -24.45 -3.28
CA GLY A 174 1.31 -25.92 -3.42
C GLY A 174 2.45 -26.59 -2.64
N PRO A 175 2.46 -27.93 -2.59
CA PRO A 175 3.44 -28.70 -1.83
C PRO A 175 4.83 -28.63 -2.47
N VAL A 176 5.86 -28.45 -1.64
CA VAL A 176 7.27 -28.47 -2.02
C VAL A 176 7.90 -29.71 -1.40
N THR A 177 8.50 -30.57 -2.21
CA THR A 177 9.25 -31.73 -1.71
C THR A 177 10.74 -31.43 -1.57
N TRP A 178 11.34 -31.96 -0.49
CA TRP A 178 12.75 -31.79 -0.14
C TRP A 178 13.53 -33.12 -0.14
N CYS A 179 12.88 -34.20 -0.58
CA CYS A 179 13.44 -35.55 -0.58
C CYS A 179 14.25 -35.91 -1.82
N ALA A 180 14.21 -35.08 -2.86
CA ALA A 180 15.03 -35.28 -4.04
C ALA A 180 16.51 -34.95 -3.75
N PRO A 181 17.46 -35.69 -4.33
CA PRO A 181 18.85 -35.24 -4.40
C PRO A 181 18.95 -33.92 -5.17
N ASP A 182 19.97 -33.12 -4.87
CA ASP A 182 20.27 -31.91 -5.65
C ASP A 182 20.62 -32.32 -7.09
N GLU A 183 19.88 -31.81 -8.09
CA GLU A 183 20.24 -31.92 -9.52
C GLU A 183 21.42 -31.00 -9.87
#